data_AF-A0A2E0BMF8-F1
#
_entry.id   AF-A0A2E0BMF8-F1
#
_cell.length_a   1.000
_cell.length_b   1.000
_cell.length_c   1.000
_cell.angle_alpha   90.00
_cell.angle_beta   90.00
_cell.angle_gamma   90.00
#
_symmetry.space_group_name_H-M   'P 1'
#
loop_
_entity.id
_entity.type
_entity.pdbx_description
1 polymer ?
#
loop_
_entity_poly.entity_id
_entity_poly.type
_entity_poly.pdbx_seq_one_letter_code
_entity_poly.pdbx_strand_id
1 'polypeptide(L)'
;MLTDFVKLVINTIKDPKQVALKISLVTLPPVTLWSLVVLVVIISVLLSELANWLLPVGPTQTSLILISSPFLATVVLTVLMTVMIFLTFYIGKLFGGIGSIESTISVIVWLQTTMIALQVVQLILIPFLPSLAMILGFFAGILFFWLYVNFILVLHGFTSLGRVFFGVIASMLGVIFLFSLLIGTLISTFSFGA
;
A
#
# COMPACT_ATOMS: atom_id res chain seq x y z
N MET A 1 -24.25 6.79 -4.16
CA MET A 1 -23.14 6.69 -3.19
C MET A 1 -22.38 5.36 -3.32
N LEU A 2 -22.92 4.20 -2.91
CA LEU A 2 -22.18 2.91 -3.04
C LEU A 2 -21.91 2.51 -4.49
N THR A 3 -22.88 2.68 -5.38
CA THR A 3 -22.72 2.39 -6.82
C THR A 3 -21.63 3.23 -7.48
N ASP A 4 -21.47 4.50 -7.05
CA ASP A 4 -20.47 5.41 -7.59
C ASP A 4 -19.07 5.03 -7.11
N PHE A 5 -18.94 4.61 -5.84
CA PHE A 5 -17.72 4.05 -5.30
C PHE A 5 -17.29 2.78 -6.06
N VAL A 6 -18.19 1.82 -6.25
CA VAL A 6 -17.90 0.58 -6.99
C VAL A 6 -17.50 0.90 -8.43
N LYS A 7 -18.20 1.83 -9.10
CA LYS A 7 -17.80 2.29 -10.43
C LYS A 7 -16.39 2.88 -10.44
N LEU A 8 -16.03 3.67 -9.44
CA LEU A 8 -14.71 4.30 -9.37
C LEU A 8 -13.60 3.26 -9.10
N VAL A 9 -13.84 2.25 -8.27
CA VAL A 9 -12.94 1.11 -8.06
C VAL A 9 -12.74 0.32 -9.36
N ILE A 10 -13.83 -0.02 -10.06
CA ILE A 10 -13.76 -0.73 -11.34
C ILE A 10 -13.00 0.12 -12.38
N ASN A 11 -13.27 1.43 -12.43
CA ASN A 11 -12.57 2.34 -13.33
C ASN A 11 -11.09 2.47 -12.97
N THR A 12 -10.69 2.32 -11.71
CA THR A 12 -9.28 2.32 -11.31
C THR A 12 -8.53 1.14 -11.92
N ILE A 13 -9.18 -0.02 -12.00
CA ILE A 13 -8.60 -1.23 -12.60
C ILE A 13 -8.54 -1.09 -14.13
N LYS A 14 -9.59 -0.53 -14.75
CA LYS A 14 -9.68 -0.39 -16.22
C LYS A 14 -8.84 0.75 -16.78
N ASP A 15 -8.87 1.90 -16.13
CA ASP A 15 -8.13 3.11 -16.51
C ASP A 15 -7.50 3.77 -15.26
N PRO A 16 -6.40 3.19 -14.77
CA PRO A 16 -5.72 3.69 -13.57
C PRO A 16 -5.21 5.12 -13.74
N LYS A 17 -4.86 5.52 -14.98
CA LYS A 17 -4.28 6.84 -15.25
C LYS A 17 -5.31 7.94 -15.08
N GLN A 18 -6.50 7.76 -15.66
CA GLN A 18 -7.57 8.75 -15.51
C GLN A 18 -8.02 8.89 -14.05
N VAL A 19 -8.10 7.80 -13.30
CA VAL A 19 -8.47 7.89 -11.89
C VAL A 19 -7.37 8.55 -11.07
N ALA A 20 -6.10 8.20 -11.29
CA ALA A 20 -4.97 8.86 -10.62
C ALA A 20 -4.98 10.38 -10.85
N LEU A 21 -5.28 10.84 -12.08
CA LEU A 21 -5.41 12.27 -12.39
C LEU A 21 -6.56 12.91 -11.62
N LYS A 22 -7.73 12.26 -11.55
CA LYS A 22 -8.88 12.78 -10.81
C LYS A 22 -8.57 12.89 -9.31
N ILE A 23 -7.91 11.89 -8.74
CA ILE A 23 -7.58 11.84 -7.31
C ILE A 23 -6.44 12.80 -6.97
N SER A 24 -5.44 12.99 -7.84
CA SER A 24 -4.34 13.93 -7.59
C SER A 24 -4.78 15.38 -7.56
N LEU A 25 -5.89 15.71 -8.24
CA LEU A 25 -6.54 17.02 -8.22
C LEU A 25 -7.41 17.27 -6.98
N VAL A 26 -7.70 16.25 -6.18
CA VAL A 26 -8.46 16.41 -4.94
C VAL A 26 -7.59 17.12 -3.91
N THR A 27 -8.02 18.31 -3.51
CA THR A 27 -7.38 19.11 -2.48
C THR A 27 -8.11 18.92 -1.16
N LEU A 28 -7.38 18.45 -0.14
CA LEU A 28 -7.88 18.27 1.21
C LEU A 28 -6.93 18.90 2.21
N PRO A 29 -7.42 19.37 3.37
CA PRO A 29 -6.54 19.82 4.44
C PRO A 29 -5.57 18.71 4.87
N PRO A 30 -4.29 19.03 5.19
CA PRO A 30 -3.31 18.03 5.59
C PRO A 30 -3.78 17.13 6.74
N VAL A 31 -4.48 17.69 7.73
CA VAL A 31 -5.04 16.94 8.86
C VAL A 31 -6.02 15.86 8.40
N THR A 32 -6.87 16.17 7.42
CA THR A 32 -7.83 15.22 6.85
C THR A 32 -7.12 14.11 6.08
N LEU A 33 -6.08 14.45 5.31
CA LEU A 33 -5.29 13.47 4.57
C LEU A 33 -4.62 12.44 5.48
N TRP A 34 -3.96 12.90 6.55
CA TRP A 34 -3.34 11.98 7.52
C TRP A 34 -4.38 11.17 8.30
N SER A 35 -5.56 11.74 8.56
CA SER A 35 -6.66 10.98 9.16
C SER A 35 -7.14 9.85 8.24
N LEU A 36 -7.18 10.08 6.92
CA LEU A 36 -7.53 9.05 5.95
C LEU A 36 -6.47 7.95 5.86
N VAL A 37 -5.19 8.28 5.98
CA VAL A 37 -4.10 7.29 6.06
C VAL A 37 -4.37 6.31 7.21
N VAL A 38 -4.60 6.85 8.41
CA VAL A 38 -4.88 6.02 9.60
C VAL A 38 -6.16 5.21 9.43
N LEU A 39 -7.24 5.83 8.92
CA LEU A 39 -8.53 5.17 8.73
C LEU A 39 -8.43 3.96 7.80
N VAL A 40 -7.76 4.12 6.66
CA VAL A 40 -7.57 3.06 5.68
C VAL A 40 -6.75 1.91 6.26
N VAL A 41 -5.69 2.22 7.03
CA VAL A 41 -4.90 1.19 7.71
C VAL A 41 -5.75 0.43 8.73
N ILE A 42 -6.53 1.12 9.58
CA ILE A 42 -7.42 0.48 10.56
C ILE A 42 -8.39 -0.47 9.87
N ILE A 43 -9.05 -0.03 8.78
CA ILE A 43 -9.99 -0.87 8.05
C ILE A 43 -9.28 -2.10 7.49
N SER A 44 -8.11 -1.93 6.88
CA SER A 44 -7.35 -3.06 6.33
C SER A 44 -6.90 -4.07 7.40
N VAL A 45 -6.47 -3.60 8.57
CA VAL A 45 -6.14 -4.48 9.71
C VAL A 45 -7.38 -5.25 10.17
N LEU A 46 -8.51 -4.57 10.39
CA LEU A 46 -9.75 -5.23 10.83
C LEU A 46 -10.21 -6.30 9.83
N LEU A 47 -10.13 -6.04 8.53
CA LEU A 47 -10.45 -7.02 7.50
C LEU A 47 -9.47 -8.20 7.50
N SER A 48 -8.19 -7.95 7.79
CA SER A 48 -7.16 -8.99 7.86
C SER A 48 -7.38 -9.91 9.08
N GLU A 49 -7.69 -9.33 10.24
CA GLU A 49 -8.05 -10.10 11.44
C GLU A 49 -9.32 -10.94 11.22
N LEU A 50 -10.32 -10.36 10.55
CA LEU A 50 -11.54 -11.08 10.21
C LEU A 50 -11.27 -12.23 9.23
N ALA A 51 -10.38 -12.04 8.25
CA ALA A 51 -9.95 -13.11 7.34
C ALA A 51 -9.20 -14.23 8.08
N ASN A 52 -8.29 -13.88 9.00
CA ASN A 52 -7.56 -14.86 9.84
C ASN A 52 -8.50 -15.68 10.72
N TRP A 53 -9.59 -15.08 11.20
CA TRP A 53 -10.60 -15.80 11.97
C TRP A 53 -11.40 -16.79 11.11
N LEU A 54 -11.70 -16.44 9.85
CA LEU A 54 -12.42 -17.31 8.92
C LEU A 54 -11.55 -18.42 8.31
N LEU A 55 -10.26 -18.15 8.10
CA LEU A 55 -9.26 -19.13 7.69
C LEU A 55 -8.14 -19.15 8.71
N PRO A 56 -8.24 -19.99 9.75
CA PRO A 56 -7.11 -20.28 10.62
C PRO A 56 -6.07 -21.04 9.78
N VAL A 57 -5.25 -20.30 9.04
CA VAL A 57 -4.00 -20.85 8.52
C VAL A 57 -3.21 -21.28 9.74
N GLY A 58 -2.94 -22.60 9.84
CA GLY A 58 -2.13 -23.14 10.93
C GLY A 58 -0.81 -22.38 11.05
N PRO A 59 -0.09 -22.51 12.19
CA PRO A 59 1.11 -21.71 12.47
C PRO A 59 2.28 -22.11 11.54
N THR A 60 2.22 -21.68 10.28
CA THR A 60 3.24 -21.91 9.26
C THR A 60 3.60 -20.64 8.50
N GLN A 61 3.08 -19.49 8.91
CA GLN A 61 3.68 -18.22 8.55
C GLN A 61 4.35 -17.70 9.81
N THR A 62 5.67 -17.50 9.70
CA THR A 62 6.46 -16.64 10.55
C THR A 62 5.83 -15.24 10.51
N SER A 63 4.69 -15.08 11.19
CA SER A 63 4.23 -13.77 11.59
C SER A 63 5.40 -13.23 12.39
N LEU A 64 6.02 -12.17 11.88
CA LEU A 64 6.93 -11.37 12.69
C LEU A 64 6.21 -11.18 14.02
N ILE A 65 6.81 -11.64 15.12
CA ILE A 65 6.21 -11.64 16.46
C ILE A 65 5.63 -10.25 16.81
N LEU A 66 6.17 -9.21 16.17
CA LEU A 66 5.74 -7.80 16.15
C LEU A 66 4.29 -7.54 15.67
N ILE A 67 3.65 -8.43 14.91
CA ILE A 67 2.30 -8.25 14.31
C ILE A 67 1.27 -9.20 14.95
N SER A 68 1.56 -9.71 16.15
CA SER A 68 0.64 -10.57 16.91
C SER A 68 -0.52 -9.81 17.55
N SER A 69 -0.41 -8.48 17.67
CA SER A 69 -1.46 -7.61 18.18
C SER A 69 -2.03 -6.72 17.07
N PRO A 70 -3.37 -6.63 16.90
CA PRO A 70 -4.00 -5.74 15.93
C PRO A 70 -3.60 -4.26 16.11
N PHE A 71 -3.33 -3.85 17.35
CA PHE A 71 -2.85 -2.49 17.66
C PHE A 71 -1.44 -2.26 17.14
N LEU A 72 -0.51 -3.19 17.39
CA LEU A 72 0.85 -3.10 16.87
C LEU A 72 0.86 -3.17 15.34
N ALA A 73 0.03 -4.04 14.76
CA ALA A 73 -0.14 -4.13 13.31
C ALA A 73 -0.56 -2.78 12.71
N THR A 74 -1.53 -2.10 13.31
CA THR A 74 -2.01 -0.78 12.87
C THR A 74 -0.89 0.27 12.92
N VAL A 75 -0.12 0.31 14.00
CA VAL A 75 1.01 1.25 14.16
C VAL A 75 2.07 0.97 13.10
N VAL A 76 2.50 -0.28 12.96
CA VAL A 76 3.54 -0.69 12.00
C VAL A 76 3.10 -0.38 10.57
N LEU A 77 1.87 -0.74 10.19
CA LEU A 77 1.37 -0.48 8.83
C LEU A 77 1.19 1.02 8.55
N THR A 78 0.81 1.82 9.55
CA THR A 78 0.74 3.27 9.42
C THR A 78 2.14 3.87 9.21
N VAL A 79 3.15 3.40 9.95
CA VAL A 79 4.54 3.81 9.74
C VAL A 79 5.03 3.40 8.35
N LEU A 80 4.79 2.15 7.92
CA LEU A 80 5.18 1.68 6.59
C LEU A 80 4.50 2.47 5.46
N MET A 81 3.20 2.75 5.59
CA MET A 81 2.46 3.57 4.63
C MET A 81 2.98 5.01 4.61
N THR A 82 3.35 5.56 5.76
CA THR A 82 3.97 6.90 5.86
C THR A 82 5.34 6.93 5.19
N VAL A 83 6.18 5.91 5.42
CA VAL A 83 7.48 5.75 4.75
C VAL A 83 7.27 5.64 3.23
N MET A 84 6.30 4.84 2.79
CA MET A 84 5.93 4.73 1.37
C MET A 84 5.57 6.10 0.79
N ILE A 85 4.70 6.89 1.45
CA ILE A 85 4.33 8.24 1.01
C ILE A 85 5.57 9.12 0.82
N PHE A 86 6.45 9.18 1.82
CA PHE A 86 7.64 10.02 1.73
C PHE A 86 8.62 9.54 0.66
N LEU A 87 8.84 8.22 0.54
CA LEU A 87 9.68 7.67 -0.51
C LEU A 87 9.10 7.98 -1.90
N THR A 88 7.80 7.79 -2.12
CA THR A 88 7.14 8.12 -3.39
C THR A 88 7.31 9.59 -3.73
N PHE A 89 7.16 10.48 -2.75
CA PHE A 89 7.30 11.92 -2.94
C PHE A 89 8.74 12.31 -3.24
N TYR A 90 9.68 11.99 -2.34
CA TYR A 90 11.07 12.43 -2.45
C TYR A 90 11.79 11.78 -3.63
N ILE A 91 11.61 10.49 -3.86
CA ILE A 91 12.23 9.82 -5.02
C ILE A 91 11.67 10.40 -6.31
N GLY A 92 10.35 10.55 -6.42
CA GLY A 92 9.74 11.18 -7.59
C GLY A 92 10.29 12.58 -7.84
N LYS A 93 10.41 13.40 -6.80
CA LYS A 93 10.98 14.76 -6.88
C LYS A 93 12.46 14.77 -7.28
N LEU A 94 13.27 13.84 -6.79
CA LEU A 94 14.68 13.68 -7.18
C LEU A 94 14.83 13.36 -8.67
N PHE A 95 13.88 12.64 -9.26
CA PHE A 95 13.84 12.34 -10.70
C PHE A 95 13.08 13.39 -11.52
N GLY A 96 12.84 14.58 -10.97
CA GLY A 96 12.20 15.70 -11.68
C GLY A 96 10.67 15.67 -11.70
N GLY A 97 10.04 14.88 -10.82
CA GLY A 97 8.59 14.79 -10.69
C GLY A 97 7.95 16.08 -10.16
N ILE A 98 6.72 16.34 -10.61
CA ILE A 98 5.95 17.55 -10.28
C ILE A 98 4.90 17.37 -9.17
N GLY A 99 4.79 16.17 -8.59
CA GLY A 99 3.75 15.86 -7.61
C GLY A 99 3.96 16.58 -6.27
N SER A 100 2.87 17.00 -5.62
CA SER A 100 2.90 17.53 -4.26
C SER A 100 2.77 16.40 -3.22
N ILE A 101 3.10 16.70 -1.96
CA ILE A 101 2.95 15.73 -0.87
C ILE A 101 1.47 15.40 -0.61
N GLU A 102 0.59 16.39 -0.74
CA GLU A 102 -0.86 16.23 -0.60
C GLU A 102 -1.43 15.31 -1.68
N SER A 103 -1.08 15.55 -2.95
CA SER A 103 -1.47 14.66 -4.05
C SER A 103 -0.90 13.27 -3.88
N THR A 104 0.32 13.14 -3.32
CA THR A 104 0.94 11.83 -3.03
C THR A 104 0.12 11.07 -1.98
N ILE A 105 -0.26 11.72 -0.88
CA ILE A 105 -1.11 11.10 0.16
C ILE A 105 -2.46 10.70 -0.43
N SER A 106 -3.15 11.59 -1.15
CA SER A 106 -4.45 11.30 -1.77
C SER A 106 -4.41 10.07 -2.68
N VAL A 107 -3.39 9.98 -3.55
CA VAL A 107 -3.23 8.89 -4.50
C VAL A 107 -2.90 7.57 -3.79
N ILE A 108 -2.08 7.58 -2.75
CA ILE A 108 -1.74 6.38 -1.97
C ILE A 108 -2.92 5.92 -1.10
N VAL A 109 -3.65 6.84 -0.48
CA VAL A 109 -4.90 6.54 0.24
C VAL A 109 -5.92 5.90 -0.70
N TRP A 110 -6.06 6.42 -1.92
CA TRP A 110 -6.97 5.84 -2.92
C TRP A 110 -6.53 4.45 -3.40
N LEU A 111 -5.21 4.26 -3.61
CA LEU A 111 -4.64 2.95 -3.93
C LEU A 111 -5.01 1.92 -2.85
N GLN A 112 -4.81 2.27 -1.58
CA GLN A 112 -5.13 1.39 -0.46
C GLN A 112 -6.64 1.18 -0.30
N THR A 113 -7.46 2.20 -0.55
CA THR A 113 -8.92 2.06 -0.58
C THR A 113 -9.38 1.09 -1.66
N THR A 114 -8.73 1.12 -2.83
CA THR A 114 -8.98 0.16 -3.92
C THR A 114 -8.61 -1.26 -3.48
N MET A 115 -7.48 -1.44 -2.79
CA MET A 115 -7.07 -2.74 -2.24
C MET A 115 -8.03 -3.25 -1.16
N ILE A 116 -8.52 -2.37 -0.29
CA ILE A 116 -9.54 -2.71 0.70
C ILE A 116 -10.80 -3.24 0.03
N ALA A 117 -11.25 -2.62 -1.08
CA ALA A 117 -12.39 -3.13 -1.83
C ALA A 117 -12.16 -4.55 -2.36
N LEU A 118 -10.94 -4.85 -2.85
CA LEU A 118 -10.57 -6.22 -3.23
C LEU A 118 -10.51 -7.16 -2.01
N GLN A 119 -10.00 -6.69 -0.87
CA GLN A 119 -9.93 -7.45 0.37
C GLN A 119 -11.32 -7.83 0.88
N VAL A 120 -12.31 -6.93 0.76
CA VAL A 120 -13.71 -7.22 1.08
C VAL A 120 -14.26 -8.32 0.16
N VAL A 121 -14.00 -8.25 -1.15
CA VAL A 121 -14.40 -9.31 -2.09
C VAL A 121 -13.73 -10.65 -1.72
N GLN A 122 -12.45 -10.62 -1.39
CA GLN A 122 -11.72 -11.80 -0.93
C GLN A 122 -12.36 -12.40 0.33
N LEU A 123 -12.65 -11.56 1.32
CA LEU A 123 -13.26 -11.96 2.58
C LEU A 123 -14.63 -12.62 2.37
N ILE A 124 -15.44 -12.09 1.45
CA ILE A 124 -16.73 -12.68 1.07
C ILE A 124 -16.54 -14.05 0.39
N LEU A 125 -15.48 -14.23 -0.41
CA LEU A 125 -15.21 -15.49 -1.12
C LEU A 125 -14.71 -16.59 -0.19
N ILE A 126 -14.00 -16.26 0.90
CA ILE A 126 -13.41 -17.23 1.84
C ILE A 126 -14.37 -18.37 2.24
N PRO A 127 -15.60 -18.11 2.75
CA PRO A 127 -16.49 -19.18 3.21
C PRO A 127 -17.06 -20.06 2.09
N PHE A 128 -17.08 -19.59 0.84
CA PHE A 128 -17.68 -20.32 -0.29
C PHE A 128 -16.63 -20.99 -1.18
N LEU A 129 -15.54 -20.29 -1.46
CA LEU A 129 -14.52 -20.63 -2.46
C LEU A 129 -13.12 -20.21 -1.96
N PRO A 130 -12.59 -20.86 -0.90
CA PRO A 130 -11.32 -20.45 -0.27
C PRO A 130 -10.13 -20.48 -1.24
N SER A 131 -10.07 -21.45 -2.16
CA SER A 131 -9.04 -21.51 -3.20
C SER A 131 -9.07 -20.31 -4.14
N LEU A 132 -10.28 -19.85 -4.51
CA LEU A 132 -10.43 -18.67 -5.36
C LEU A 132 -10.04 -17.39 -4.62
N ALA A 133 -10.35 -17.30 -3.32
CA ALA A 133 -9.91 -16.18 -2.48
C ALA A 133 -8.38 -16.09 -2.42
N MET A 134 -7.66 -17.22 -2.31
CA MET A 134 -6.19 -17.23 -2.34
C MET A 134 -5.64 -16.74 -3.69
N ILE A 135 -6.19 -17.25 -4.80
CA ILE A 135 -5.81 -16.83 -6.16
C ILE A 135 -6.04 -15.33 -6.35
N LEU A 136 -7.19 -14.81 -5.90
CA LEU A 136 -7.51 -13.40 -5.95
C LEU A 136 -6.50 -12.55 -5.15
N GLY A 137 -6.07 -13.03 -3.98
CA GLY A 137 -5.02 -12.37 -3.19
C GLY A 137 -3.70 -12.26 -3.94
N PHE A 138 -3.27 -13.32 -4.64
CA PHE A 138 -2.07 -13.29 -5.48
C PHE A 138 -2.19 -12.25 -6.61
N PHE A 139 -3.32 -12.25 -7.33
CA PHE A 139 -3.57 -11.26 -8.40
C PHE A 139 -3.71 -9.83 -7.86
N ALA A 140 -4.23 -9.65 -6.64
CA ALA A 140 -4.31 -8.34 -5.99
C ALA A 140 -2.91 -7.75 -5.77
N GLY A 141 -1.90 -8.56 -5.44
CA GLY A 141 -0.51 -8.12 -5.37
C GLY A 141 0.03 -7.63 -6.71
N ILE A 142 -0.23 -8.36 -7.79
CA ILE A 142 0.17 -7.94 -9.16
C ILE A 142 -0.55 -6.64 -9.54
N LEU A 143 -1.85 -6.56 -9.27
CA LEU A 143 -2.66 -5.38 -9.52
C LEU A 143 -2.15 -4.18 -8.71
N PHE A 144 -1.76 -4.37 -7.46
CA PHE A 144 -1.18 -3.32 -6.62
C PHE A 144 0.04 -2.69 -7.28
N PHE A 145 1.00 -3.51 -7.73
CA PHE A 145 2.18 -3.00 -8.43
C PHE A 145 1.82 -2.26 -9.71
N TRP A 146 0.90 -2.82 -10.50
CA TRP A 146 0.43 -2.20 -11.74
C TRP A 146 -0.21 -0.83 -11.48
N LEU A 147 -1.11 -0.73 -10.52
CA LEU A 147 -1.77 0.52 -10.14
C LEU A 147 -0.76 1.52 -9.59
N TYR A 148 0.11 1.09 -8.68
CA TYR A 148 1.12 1.95 -8.06
C TYR A 148 2.05 2.60 -9.09
N VAL A 149 2.54 1.84 -10.07
CA VAL A 149 3.38 2.38 -11.16
C VAL A 149 2.62 3.39 -12.01
N ASN A 150 1.37 3.09 -12.39
CA ASN A 150 0.54 4.04 -13.15
C ASN A 150 0.23 5.31 -12.35
N PHE A 151 0.03 5.16 -11.04
CA PHE A 151 -0.25 6.26 -10.13
C PHE A 151 0.97 7.17 -9.98
N ILE A 152 2.16 6.62 -9.79
CA ILE A 152 3.43 7.37 -9.74
C ILE A 152 3.66 8.11 -11.06
N LEU A 153 3.43 7.42 -12.19
CA LEU A 153 3.59 8.01 -13.51
C LEU A 153 2.75 9.28 -13.66
N VAL A 154 1.49 9.21 -13.26
CA VAL A 154 0.55 10.34 -13.34
C VAL A 154 0.87 11.42 -12.30
N LEU A 155 1.09 11.01 -11.05
CA LEU A 155 1.37 11.90 -9.92
C LEU A 155 2.56 12.81 -10.20
N HIS A 156 3.62 12.26 -10.79
CA HIS A 156 4.88 12.98 -11.05
C HIS A 156 4.99 13.48 -12.49
N GLY A 157 4.01 13.24 -13.35
CA GLY A 157 4.02 13.67 -14.75
C GLY A 157 5.08 12.97 -15.60
N PHE A 158 5.48 11.76 -15.24
CA PHE A 158 6.46 11.00 -16.01
C PHE A 158 5.87 10.51 -17.34
N THR A 159 6.70 10.43 -18.38
CA THR A 159 6.23 10.06 -19.73
C THR A 159 6.36 8.57 -20.05
N SER A 160 7.20 7.83 -19.32
CA SER A 160 7.55 6.44 -19.64
C SER A 160 7.23 5.50 -18.49
N LEU A 161 6.29 4.59 -18.72
CA LEU A 161 5.86 3.58 -17.74
C LEU A 161 6.99 2.63 -17.36
N GLY A 162 7.82 2.22 -18.32
CA GLY A 162 8.97 1.33 -18.06
C GLY A 162 10.00 1.98 -17.13
N ARG A 163 10.32 3.26 -17.32
CA ARG A 163 11.23 3.99 -16.42
C ARG A 163 10.69 4.07 -15.00
N VAL A 164 9.39 4.30 -14.84
CA VAL A 164 8.74 4.31 -13.53
C VAL A 164 8.76 2.92 -12.90
N PHE A 165 8.45 1.86 -13.67
CA PHE A 165 8.50 0.49 -13.20
C PHE A 165 9.88 0.11 -12.66
N PHE A 166 10.94 0.30 -13.45
CA PHE A 166 12.30 0.00 -13.00
C PHE A 166 12.76 0.94 -11.87
N GLY A 167 12.32 2.19 -11.86
CA GLY A 167 12.56 3.12 -10.76
C GLY A 167 11.94 2.66 -9.45
N VAL A 168 10.71 2.14 -9.48
CA VAL A 168 10.04 1.52 -8.32
C VAL A 168 10.84 0.31 -7.84
N ILE A 169 11.21 -0.61 -8.73
CA ILE A 169 12.02 -1.79 -8.36
C ILE A 169 13.36 -1.38 -7.75
N ALA A 170 14.08 -0.45 -8.37
CA ALA A 170 15.36 0.05 -7.86
C ALA A 170 15.19 0.72 -6.49
N SER A 171 14.13 1.50 -6.30
CA SER A 171 13.82 2.13 -5.01
C SER A 171 13.55 1.10 -3.91
N MET A 172 12.80 0.04 -4.22
CA MET A 172 12.51 -1.03 -3.26
C MET A 172 13.80 -1.75 -2.84
N LEU A 173 14.65 -2.11 -3.81
CA LEU A 173 15.94 -2.74 -3.52
C LEU A 173 16.84 -1.82 -2.68
N GLY A 174 16.89 -0.53 -3.01
CA GLY A 174 17.66 0.45 -2.25
C GLY A 174 17.16 0.61 -0.82
N VAL A 175 15.84 0.64 -0.62
CA VAL A 175 15.21 0.72 0.71
C VAL A 175 15.49 -0.54 1.51
N ILE A 176 15.31 -1.73 0.93
CA ILE A 176 15.62 -3.01 1.59
C ILE A 176 17.09 -3.06 2.01
N PHE A 177 18.00 -2.64 1.13
CA PHE A 177 19.43 -2.58 1.43
C PHE A 177 19.75 -1.60 2.57
N LEU A 178 19.16 -0.40 2.55
CA LEU A 178 19.32 0.60 3.59
C LEU A 178 18.83 0.08 4.96
N PHE A 179 17.61 -0.47 5.01
CA PHE A 179 17.07 -1.04 6.24
C PHE A 179 17.87 -2.24 6.74
N SER A 180 18.37 -3.10 5.83
CA SER A 180 19.25 -4.21 6.18
C SER A 180 20.54 -3.74 6.88
N LEU A 181 21.18 -2.69 6.36
CA LEU A 181 22.36 -2.08 7.00
C LEU A 181 22.03 -1.48 8.37
N LEU A 182 20.93 -0.75 8.48
CA LEU A 182 20.51 -0.12 9.75
C LEU A 182 20.23 -1.19 10.82
N ILE A 183 19.48 -2.23 10.46
CA ILE A 183 19.15 -3.31 11.38
C ILE A 183 20.41 -4.12 11.73
N GLY A 184 21.26 -4.43 10.76
CA GLY A 184 22.51 -5.17 10.99
C GLY A 184 23.48 -4.42 11.91
N THR A 185 23.60 -3.10 11.75
CA THR A 185 24.45 -2.26 12.62
C THR A 185 23.88 -2.09 14.02
N LEU A 186 22.56 -1.99 14.17
CA LEU A 186 21.90 -2.00 15.48
C LEU A 186 22.11 -3.34 16.19
N ILE A 187 21.86 -4.46 15.51
CA ILE A 187 22.06 -5.79 16.10
C ILE A 187 23.51 -5.99 16.51
N SER A 188 24.48 -5.60 15.67
CA SER A 188 25.90 -5.74 16.02
C SER A 188 26.25 -4.89 17.25
N THR A 189 25.82 -3.63 17.31
CA THR A 189 26.08 -2.76 18.47
C THR A 189 25.46 -3.26 19.77
N PHE A 190 24.25 -3.82 19.75
CA PHE A 190 23.64 -4.43 20.94
C PHE A 190 24.18 -5.83 21.29
N SER A 191 24.72 -6.57 20.30
CA SER A 191 25.34 -7.89 20.52
C SER A 191 26.72 -7.82 21.19
N PHE A 192 27.41 -6.68 21.13
CA PHE A 192 28.69 -6.47 21.85
C PHE A 192 28.49 -6.00 23.30
N GLY A 193 27.25 -5.81 23.75
CA GLY A 193 26.91 -5.35 25.10
C GLY A 193 26.47 -6.43 26.10
N ALA A 194 26.58 -7.72 25.74
CA ALA A 194 26.20 -8.86 26.57
C ALA A 194 27.40 -9.77 26.88
#